data_AF-A0A926EGR3-F1
#
_entry.id   AF-A0A926EGR3-F1
#
_cell.length_a   1.000
_cell.length_b   1.000
_cell.length_c   1.000
_cell.angle_alpha   90.00
_cell.angle_beta   90.00
_cell.angle_gamma   90.00
#
_symmetry.space_group_name_H-M   'P 1'
#
loop_
_entity.id
_entity.type
_entity.pdbx_description
1 polymer ?
#
loop_
_entity_poly.entity_id
_entity_poly.type
_entity_poly.pdbx_seq_one_letter_code
_entity_poly.pdbx_strand_id
1 'polypeptide(L)'
;MQVEVRSDGKVEISGYVNAIDRYSKELYGSKGKFIEKVAPTVFQRALEKARNVDMLLNHDVRRKLASIEEGTLALKEDNIGLHARAVISDTEVIEEARCGNLKGWSFGFRALSDSWEDDGSVAKRTLEDIDLMEVSLLTIEPAYIATSVQVRSEDMEQRCIRDKPNGKESEEEIEKQRSLVATKVWLLKNVLFS
;
A
#
# COMPACT_ATOMS: atom_id res chain seq x y z
N MET A 1 10.32 9.41 3.11
CA MET A 1 10.47 8.68 1.86
C MET A 1 11.21 9.57 0.93
N GLN A 2 12.41 9.13 0.56
CA GLN A 2 13.27 9.72 -0.43
C GLN A 2 13.18 8.84 -1.67
N VAL A 3 13.12 9.47 -2.83
CA VAL A 3 13.05 8.80 -4.13
C VAL A 3 14.16 9.37 -4.99
N GLU A 4 15.04 8.51 -5.49
CA GLU A 4 16.15 8.88 -6.35
C GLU A 4 16.07 8.07 -7.65
N VAL A 5 15.74 8.74 -8.76
CA VAL A 5 15.74 8.11 -10.08
C VAL A 5 17.18 8.13 -10.61
N ARG A 6 17.72 6.94 -10.90
CA ARG A 6 19.10 6.76 -11.33
C ARG A 6 19.20 6.73 -12.86
N SER A 7 20.39 7.05 -13.38
CA SER A 7 20.66 7.05 -14.82
C SER A 7 20.72 5.65 -15.45
N ASP A 8 20.87 4.60 -14.63
CA ASP A 8 20.93 3.20 -15.06
C ASP A 8 19.55 2.54 -15.25
N GLY A 9 18.48 3.33 -15.25
CA GLY A 9 17.11 2.83 -15.42
C GLY A 9 16.56 2.16 -14.17
N LYS A 10 17.07 2.52 -12.98
CA LYS A 10 16.55 2.07 -11.68
C LYS A 10 16.06 3.26 -10.85
N VAL A 11 15.24 2.98 -9.86
CA VAL A 11 14.88 3.93 -8.81
C VAL A 11 15.30 3.38 -7.46
N GLU A 12 15.95 4.20 -6.67
CA GLU A 12 16.23 3.92 -5.27
C GLU A 12 15.19 4.63 -4.41
N ILE A 13 14.51 3.88 -3.53
CA ILE A 13 13.49 4.42 -2.63
C ILE A 13 13.88 4.04 -1.21
N SER A 14 13.91 5.03 -0.31
CA SER A 14 14.24 4.81 1.09
C SER A 14 13.33 5.60 2.03
N GLY A 15 13.23 5.14 3.29
CA GLY A 15 12.54 5.85 4.36
C GLY A 15 11.82 4.93 5.33
N TYR A 16 11.06 5.53 6.24
CA TYR A 16 10.33 4.81 7.28
C TYR A 16 9.01 4.25 6.76
N VAL A 17 8.90 2.92 6.85
CA VAL A 17 7.67 2.14 6.58
C VAL A 17 6.65 2.39 7.67
N ASN A 18 7.10 2.36 8.92
CA ASN A 18 6.28 2.63 10.09
C ASN A 18 7.14 3.15 11.23
N ALA A 19 6.63 4.15 11.97
CA ALA A 19 7.27 4.62 13.17
C ALA A 19 6.75 3.83 14.38
N ILE A 20 7.66 3.37 15.25
CA ILE A 20 7.29 2.70 16.50
C ILE A 20 6.63 3.70 17.46
N ASP A 21 5.81 3.18 18.37
CA ASP A 21 5.06 3.92 19.39
C ASP A 21 4.15 5.05 18.87
N ARG A 22 3.87 5.06 17.57
CA ARG A 22 2.97 6.04 16.95
C ARG A 22 1.68 5.38 16.48
N TYR A 23 0.55 5.94 16.94
CA TYR A 23 -0.77 5.47 16.51
C TYR A 23 -1.01 5.70 15.01
N SER A 24 -1.71 4.75 14.39
CA SER A 24 -2.25 4.79 13.04
C SER A 24 -3.33 5.87 12.89
N LYS A 25 -3.84 6.04 11.65
CA LYS A 25 -5.17 6.63 11.46
C LYS A 25 -6.24 5.70 12.07
N GLU A 26 -7.48 6.19 12.17
CA GLU A 26 -8.60 5.31 12.53
C GLU A 26 -8.70 4.15 11.53
N LEU A 27 -8.65 2.94 12.06
CA LEU A 27 -8.85 1.69 11.35
C LEU A 27 -10.21 1.09 11.76
N TYR A 28 -10.72 0.21 10.92
CA TYR A 28 -12.00 -0.47 11.12
C TYR A 28 -11.78 -1.97 11.17
N GLY A 29 -12.21 -2.59 12.28
CA GLY A 29 -12.12 -4.03 12.49
C GLY A 29 -13.48 -4.62 12.85
N SER A 30 -13.50 -5.91 13.15
CA SER A 30 -14.72 -6.64 13.54
C SER A 30 -15.38 -6.10 14.81
N LYS A 31 -14.62 -5.43 15.68
CA LYS A 31 -15.09 -4.83 16.94
C LYS A 31 -15.38 -3.32 16.82
N GLY A 32 -15.35 -2.77 15.62
CA GLY A 32 -15.54 -1.34 15.37
C GLY A 32 -14.23 -0.58 15.12
N LYS A 33 -14.24 0.71 15.45
CA LYS A 33 -13.12 1.61 15.20
C LYS A 33 -12.00 1.39 16.20
N PHE A 34 -10.76 1.41 15.73
CA PHE A 34 -9.58 1.35 16.59
C PHE A 34 -8.42 2.13 15.99
N ILE A 35 -7.43 2.45 16.83
CA ILE A 35 -6.12 2.92 16.41
C ILE A 35 -5.09 1.92 16.91
N GLU A 36 -4.03 1.70 16.15
CA GLU A 36 -2.97 0.77 16.55
C GLU A 36 -1.59 1.40 16.47
N LYS A 37 -0.70 0.96 17.35
CA LYS A 37 0.73 1.29 17.32
C LYS A 37 1.56 0.02 17.38
N VAL A 38 2.79 0.10 16.89
CA VAL A 38 3.78 -0.97 16.98
C VAL A 38 4.71 -0.66 18.15
N ALA A 39 4.86 -1.59 19.10
CA ALA A 39 5.79 -1.42 20.21
C ALA A 39 7.26 -1.43 19.71
N PRO A 40 8.20 -0.84 20.46
CA PRO A 40 9.61 -0.92 20.14
C PRO A 40 10.08 -2.38 20.03
N THR A 41 11.10 -2.63 19.23
CA THR A 41 11.77 -3.93 18.99
C THR A 41 10.92 -5.00 18.28
N VAL A 42 9.67 -4.69 17.93
CA VAL A 42 8.76 -5.63 17.27
C VAL A 42 9.19 -5.95 15.85
N PHE A 43 9.58 -4.95 15.05
CA PHE A 43 10.06 -5.18 13.69
C PHE A 43 11.42 -5.86 13.68
N GLN A 44 12.30 -5.53 14.63
CA GLN A 44 13.58 -6.23 14.79
C GLN A 44 13.34 -7.74 15.02
N ARG A 45 12.50 -8.11 15.99
CA ARG A 45 12.15 -9.52 16.23
C ARG A 45 11.49 -10.16 15.01
N ALA A 46 10.62 -9.43 14.32
CA ALA A 46 9.96 -9.93 13.11
C ALA A 46 10.97 -10.22 11.99
N LEU A 47 11.96 -9.35 11.79
CA LEU A 47 13.03 -9.53 10.80
C LEU A 47 13.97 -10.68 11.16
N GLU A 48 14.28 -10.87 12.44
CA GLU A 48 15.09 -12.01 12.92
C GLU A 48 14.40 -13.37 12.68
N LYS A 49 13.06 -13.40 12.72
CA LYS A 49 12.26 -14.59 12.43
C LYS A 49 12.07 -14.84 10.92
N ALA A 50 12.06 -13.78 10.12
CA ALA A 50 11.78 -13.86 8.69
C ALA A 50 12.99 -14.40 7.91
N ARG A 51 12.76 -15.38 7.02
CA ARG A 51 13.80 -15.83 6.07
C ARG A 51 13.99 -14.84 4.92
N ASN A 52 12.88 -14.31 4.43
CA ASN A 52 12.82 -13.31 3.39
C ASN A 52 11.61 -12.40 3.66
N VAL A 53 11.71 -11.16 3.22
CA VAL A 53 10.59 -10.22 3.15
C VAL A 53 10.60 -9.63 1.75
N ASP A 54 9.46 -9.73 1.06
CA ASP A 54 9.28 -9.13 -0.25
C ASP A 54 8.74 -7.71 -0.11
N MET A 55 9.14 -6.86 -1.05
CA MET A 55 8.55 -5.55 -1.28
C MET A 55 7.56 -5.63 -2.43
N LEU A 56 6.30 -5.25 -2.19
CA LEU A 56 5.23 -5.30 -3.18
C LEU A 56 4.79 -3.89 -3.63
N LEU A 57 4.04 -3.82 -4.73
CA LEU A 57 3.27 -2.64 -5.09
C LEU A 57 1.82 -2.80 -4.61
N ASN A 58 1.33 -1.88 -3.78
CA ASN A 58 -0.07 -1.85 -3.30
C ASN A 58 -0.58 -3.18 -2.71
N HIS A 59 0.27 -3.91 -1.98
CA HIS A 59 -0.05 -5.24 -1.41
C HIS A 59 -0.42 -6.32 -2.44
N ASP A 60 -0.19 -6.10 -3.74
CA ASP A 60 -0.44 -7.12 -4.76
C ASP A 60 0.73 -8.10 -4.81
N VAL A 61 0.47 -9.33 -4.36
CA VAL A 61 1.44 -10.44 -4.37
C VAL A 61 1.95 -10.79 -5.76
N ARG A 62 1.27 -10.36 -6.83
CA ARG A 62 1.72 -10.52 -8.22
C ARG A 62 2.68 -9.43 -8.67
N ARG A 63 2.83 -8.36 -7.88
CA ARG A 63 3.66 -7.18 -8.17
C ARG A 63 4.80 -7.05 -7.17
N LYS A 64 5.66 -8.06 -7.14
CA LYS A 64 6.92 -8.02 -6.38
C LYS A 64 7.92 -7.07 -7.04
N LEU A 65 8.47 -6.15 -6.26
CA LEU A 65 9.39 -5.09 -6.68
C LEU A 65 10.83 -5.33 -6.22
N ALA A 66 11.02 -5.87 -5.02
CA ALA A 66 12.32 -6.16 -4.42
C ALA A 66 12.20 -7.23 -3.33
N SER A 67 13.31 -7.78 -2.84
CA SER A 67 13.33 -8.64 -1.65
C SER A 67 14.66 -8.61 -0.92
N ILE A 68 14.65 -9.04 0.35
CA ILE A 68 15.87 -9.18 1.16
C ILE A 68 16.79 -10.23 0.54
N GLU A 69 16.23 -11.37 0.14
CA GLU A 69 17.00 -12.50 -0.41
C GLU A 69 17.70 -12.14 -1.74
N GLU A 70 17.06 -11.32 -2.57
CA GLU A 70 17.65 -10.83 -3.83
C GLU A 70 18.65 -9.67 -3.61
N GLY A 71 18.79 -9.18 -2.37
CA GLY A 71 19.65 -8.05 -2.03
C GLY A 71 19.17 -6.70 -2.57
N THR A 72 17.94 -6.64 -3.10
CA THR A 72 17.33 -5.42 -3.65
C THR A 72 16.53 -4.65 -2.62
N LEU A 73 16.24 -5.25 -1.46
CA LEU A 73 15.61 -4.61 -0.30
C LEU A 73 16.50 -4.78 0.95
N ALA A 74 16.66 -3.69 1.70
CA ALA A 74 17.23 -3.70 3.04
C ALA A 74 16.20 -3.13 4.03
N LEU A 75 15.92 -3.89 5.08
CA LEU A 75 15.03 -3.51 6.18
C LEU A 75 15.80 -3.48 7.49
N LYS A 76 15.51 -2.49 8.33
CA LYS A 76 16.09 -2.37 9.66
C LYS A 76 15.16 -1.59 10.57
N GLU A 77 14.96 -2.07 11.79
CA GLU A 77 14.38 -1.25 12.85
C GLU A 77 15.47 -0.37 13.49
N ASP A 78 15.15 0.90 13.73
CA ASP A 78 15.92 1.81 14.58
C ASP A 78 15.00 2.49 15.62
N ASN A 79 15.53 3.46 16.37
CA ASN A 79 14.77 4.18 17.41
C ASN A 79 13.58 5.01 16.88
N ILE A 80 13.45 5.18 15.56
CA ILE A 80 12.31 5.84 14.91
C ILE A 80 11.31 4.80 14.44
N GLY A 81 11.76 3.70 13.85
CA GLY A 81 10.94 2.54 13.50
C GLY A 81 11.53 1.71 12.37
N LEU A 82 10.66 1.05 11.58
CA LEU A 82 11.09 0.22 10.46
C LEU A 82 11.52 1.11 9.28
N HIS A 83 12.81 1.14 9.01
CA HIS A 83 13.41 1.78 7.85
C HIS A 83 13.56 0.77 6.70
N ALA A 84 13.19 1.19 5.49
CA ALA A 84 13.40 0.45 4.25
C ALA A 84 14.32 1.21 3.30
N ARG A 85 15.14 0.47 2.55
CA ARG A 85 15.87 0.95 1.37
C ARG A 85 15.74 -0.11 0.27
N ALA A 86 15.22 0.28 -0.88
CA ALA A 86 15.01 -0.61 -2.01
C ALA A 86 15.58 -0.04 -3.31
N VAL A 87 16.11 -0.92 -4.15
CA VAL A 87 16.53 -0.60 -5.52
C VAL A 87 15.63 -1.36 -6.47
N ILE A 88 14.87 -0.63 -7.29
CA ILE A 88 13.77 -1.16 -8.10
C ILE A 88 14.04 -0.86 -9.57
N SER A 89 13.82 -1.87 -10.43
CA SER A 89 13.94 -1.76 -11.90
C SER A 89 12.59 -1.88 -12.63
N ASP A 90 11.48 -1.91 -11.90
CA ASP A 90 10.13 -1.93 -12.47
C ASP A 90 9.80 -0.60 -13.16
N THR A 91 9.40 -0.67 -14.43
CA THR A 91 9.16 0.51 -15.27
C THR A 91 7.97 1.34 -14.81
N GLU A 92 6.90 0.70 -14.32
CA GLU A 92 5.72 1.40 -13.81
C GLU A 92 6.08 2.18 -12.54
N VAL A 93 6.86 1.58 -11.63
CA VAL A 93 7.29 2.28 -10.40
C VAL A 93 8.19 3.47 -10.73
N ILE A 94 9.07 3.34 -11.73
CA ILE A 94 9.92 4.45 -12.19
C ILE A 94 9.06 5.59 -12.76
N GLU A 95 8.04 5.28 -13.53
CA GLU A 95 7.10 6.27 -14.06
C GLU A 95 6.30 6.95 -12.94
N GLU A 96 5.70 6.17 -12.03
CA GLU A 96 4.95 6.69 -10.89
C GLU A 96 5.83 7.54 -9.95
N ALA A 97 7.12 7.17 -9.80
CA ALA A 97 8.13 7.96 -9.09
C ALA A 97 8.37 9.32 -9.77
N ARG A 98 8.61 9.34 -11.09
CA ARG A 98 8.79 10.57 -11.87
C ARG A 98 7.55 11.48 -11.82
N CYS A 99 6.37 10.87 -11.75
CA CYS A 99 5.11 11.60 -11.68
C CYS A 99 4.74 12.07 -10.26
N GLY A 100 5.51 11.71 -9.22
CA GLY A 100 5.16 12.04 -7.84
C GLY A 100 3.90 11.33 -7.35
N ASN A 101 3.56 10.19 -7.95
CA ASN A 101 2.36 9.42 -7.60
C ASN A 101 2.59 8.46 -6.43
N LEU A 102 3.85 8.21 -6.04
CA LEU A 102 4.17 7.42 -4.85
C LEU A 102 3.72 8.17 -3.59
N LYS A 103 2.85 7.53 -2.80
CA LYS A 103 2.19 8.12 -1.63
C LYS A 103 2.78 7.70 -0.30
N GLY A 104 3.52 6.61 -0.26
CA GLY A 104 4.22 6.19 0.95
C GLY A 104 4.42 4.69 1.02
N TRP A 105 4.44 4.19 2.25
CA TRP A 105 4.76 2.82 2.58
C TRP A 105 3.61 2.14 3.32
N SER A 106 3.64 0.82 3.35
CA SER A 106 2.81 -0.01 4.20
C SER A 106 3.54 -1.31 4.50
N PHE A 107 2.94 -2.14 5.34
CA PHE A 107 3.45 -3.46 5.66
C PHE A 107 2.31 -4.42 5.97
N GLY A 108 2.48 -5.66 5.54
CA GLY A 108 1.57 -6.76 5.77
C GLY A 108 2.13 -7.66 6.84
N PHE A 109 1.30 -8.03 7.82
CA PHE A 109 1.74 -8.81 8.95
C PHE A 109 0.63 -9.70 9.50
N ARG A 110 1.05 -10.73 10.25
CA ARG A 110 0.20 -11.51 11.15
C ARG A 110 0.54 -11.13 12.59
N ALA A 111 -0.45 -10.69 13.36
CA ALA A 111 -0.25 -10.46 14.79
C ALA A 111 -0.08 -11.80 15.51
N LEU A 112 0.96 -11.91 16.33
CA LEU A 112 1.21 -13.05 17.22
C LEU A 112 0.84 -12.72 18.67
N SER A 113 1.06 -11.46 19.07
CA SER A 113 0.70 -10.95 20.38
C SER A 113 0.33 -9.47 20.29
N ASP A 114 -0.78 -9.10 20.93
CA ASP A 114 -1.24 -7.73 21.03
C ASP A 114 -1.98 -7.49 22.35
N SER A 115 -2.01 -6.23 22.77
CA SER A 115 -2.81 -5.74 23.90
C SER A 115 -3.82 -4.72 23.42
N TRP A 116 -4.95 -4.67 24.13
CA TRP A 116 -6.09 -3.81 23.80
C TRP A 116 -6.51 -3.01 25.02
N GLU A 117 -6.67 -1.70 24.83
CA GLU A 117 -7.26 -0.79 25.79
C GLU A 117 -8.53 -0.21 25.17
N ASP A 118 -9.68 -0.39 25.84
CA ASP A 118 -10.96 0.15 25.39
C ASP A 118 -11.56 1.00 26.51
N ASP A 119 -11.54 2.32 26.30
CA ASP A 119 -12.10 3.32 27.20
C ASP A 119 -13.52 3.77 26.77
N GLY A 120 -14.11 3.10 25.78
CA GLY A 120 -15.44 3.40 25.25
C GLY A 120 -15.48 4.49 24.17
N SER A 121 -14.34 5.05 23.76
CA SER A 121 -14.24 6.00 22.65
C SER A 121 -13.71 5.35 21.37
N VAL A 122 -12.41 5.09 21.33
CA VAL A 122 -11.70 4.39 20.24
C VAL A 122 -10.78 3.37 20.90
N ALA A 123 -10.94 2.10 20.53
CA ALA A 123 -10.09 1.04 21.04
C ALA A 123 -8.63 1.28 20.61
N LYS A 124 -7.69 1.14 21.53
CA LYS A 124 -6.27 1.30 21.29
C LYS A 124 -5.62 -0.08 21.31
N ARG A 125 -4.97 -0.43 20.22
CA ARG A 125 -4.24 -1.68 20.07
C ARG A 125 -2.74 -1.41 20.11
N THR A 126 -2.01 -2.21 20.86
CA THR A 126 -0.53 -2.23 20.81
C THR A 126 -0.10 -3.59 20.26
N LEU A 127 0.62 -3.57 19.14
CA LEU A 127 1.24 -4.76 18.57
C LEU A 127 2.54 -5.05 19.33
N GLU A 128 2.63 -6.22 19.94
CA GLU A 128 3.76 -6.63 20.80
C GLU A 128 4.60 -7.73 20.16
N ASP A 129 4.01 -8.54 19.28
CA ASP A 129 4.77 -9.44 18.40
C ASP A 129 4.01 -9.69 17.09
N ILE A 130 4.75 -9.75 16.00
CA ILE A 130 4.22 -9.95 14.64
C ILE A 130 5.11 -10.89 13.84
N ASP A 131 4.51 -11.57 12.87
CA ASP A 131 5.22 -12.06 11.69
C ASP A 131 5.08 -11.03 10.58
N LEU A 132 6.20 -10.42 10.19
CA LEU A 132 6.26 -9.52 9.05
C LEU A 132 6.25 -10.34 7.77
N MET A 133 5.23 -10.15 6.93
CA MET A 133 5.04 -10.91 5.70
C MET A 133 5.63 -10.17 4.49
N GLU A 134 5.36 -8.86 4.41
CA GLU A 134 5.80 -8.02 3.29
C GLU A 134 5.84 -6.54 3.71
N VAL A 135 6.57 -5.75 2.92
CA VAL A 135 6.44 -4.29 2.91
C VAL A 135 5.93 -3.84 1.55
N SER A 136 5.15 -2.77 1.50
CA SER A 136 4.51 -2.33 0.26
C SER A 136 4.82 -0.87 -0.04
N LEU A 137 5.16 -0.59 -1.30
CA LEU A 137 5.11 0.76 -1.85
C LEU A 137 3.67 1.07 -2.24
N LEU A 138 3.19 2.24 -1.86
CA LEU A 138 1.83 2.65 -2.14
C LEU A 138 1.75 3.77 -3.18
N THR A 139 0.87 3.62 -4.16
CA THR A 139 0.32 4.73 -4.96
C THR A 139 -1.05 5.19 -4.43
N ILE A 140 -1.52 4.56 -3.35
CA ILE A 140 -2.75 4.84 -2.62
C ILE A 140 -2.46 5.42 -1.23
N GLU A 141 -3.48 5.97 -0.58
CA GLU A 141 -3.33 6.60 0.74
C GLU A 141 -2.90 5.59 1.83
N PRO A 142 -1.79 5.84 2.56
CA PRO A 142 -1.32 4.95 3.62
C PRO A 142 -2.23 4.93 4.86
N ALA A 143 -2.23 3.80 5.56
CA ALA A 143 -2.94 3.61 6.83
C ALA A 143 -2.25 4.32 8.02
N TYR A 144 -0.93 4.49 7.97
CA TYR A 144 -0.14 5.12 9.02
C TYR A 144 0.26 6.55 8.66
N ILE A 145 0.09 7.48 9.58
CA ILE A 145 0.36 8.92 9.38
C ILE A 145 1.88 9.19 9.22
N ALA A 146 2.73 8.29 9.71
CA ALA A 146 4.17 8.49 9.83
C ALA A 146 4.99 8.02 8.62
N THR A 147 4.36 7.69 7.49
CA THR A 147 5.10 7.39 6.26
C THR A 147 5.55 8.72 5.65
N SER A 148 6.72 9.20 6.05
CA SER A 148 7.27 10.45 5.53
C SER A 148 7.29 10.41 3.99
N VAL A 149 6.84 11.45 3.31
CA VAL A 149 7.18 11.71 1.90
C VAL A 149 7.95 13.02 1.90
N GLN A 150 9.22 12.96 1.54
CA GLN A 150 10.07 14.14 1.35
C GLN A 150 10.62 14.05 -0.07
N VAL A 151 9.88 14.62 -1.01
CA VAL A 151 10.41 14.88 -2.35
C VAL A 151 11.35 16.07 -2.21
N ARG A 152 12.67 15.83 -2.25
CA ARG A 152 13.63 16.91 -2.46
C ARG A 152 13.63 17.24 -3.95
N SER A 153 12.92 18.31 -4.30
CA SER A 153 12.79 18.82 -5.66
C SER A 153 13.71 20.03 -5.85
N GLU A 154 14.85 19.80 -6.50
CA GLU A 154 15.34 20.77 -7.48
C GLU A 154 15.18 20.03 -8.83
N ASP A 155 14.40 20.61 -9.76
CA ASP A 155 14.20 20.16 -11.15
C ASP A 155 13.15 19.09 -11.52
N MET A 156 12.00 18.98 -10.83
CA MET A 156 10.88 18.16 -11.33
C MET A 156 9.59 18.98 -11.54
N GLU A 157 9.65 19.97 -12.43
CA GLU A 157 8.45 20.57 -13.01
C GLU A 157 7.73 19.55 -13.91
N GLN A 158 6.63 19.02 -13.37
CA GLN A 158 5.36 18.70 -14.04
C GLN A 158 5.44 18.26 -15.52
N ARG A 159 5.72 16.99 -15.76
CA ARG A 159 5.37 16.31 -17.03
C ARG A 159 4.87 14.89 -16.82
N CYS A 160 3.78 14.76 -16.07
CA CYS A 160 2.92 13.60 -16.20
C CYS A 160 1.47 14.06 -16.32
N ILE A 161 1.07 14.43 -17.54
CA ILE A 161 -0.33 14.32 -17.92
C ILE A 161 -0.57 12.81 -18.03
N ARG A 162 -0.92 12.18 -16.90
CA ARG A 162 -1.50 10.85 -16.96
C ARG A 162 -2.90 11.08 -17.50
N ASP A 163 -3.07 10.83 -18.80
CA ASP A 163 -4.39 10.56 -19.38
C ASP A 163 -4.96 9.39 -18.59
N LYS A 164 -5.70 9.71 -17.52
CA LYS A 164 -6.72 8.80 -17.03
C LYS A 164 -7.68 8.69 -18.22
N PRO A 165 -7.95 7.49 -18.78
CA PRO A 165 -9.19 7.34 -19.52
C PRO A 165 -10.29 7.67 -18.51
N ASN A 166 -10.83 8.88 -18.61
CA ASN A 166 -12.06 9.24 -17.95
C ASN A 166 -13.07 8.26 -18.54
N GLY A 167 -13.48 7.27 -17.76
CA GLY A 167 -14.56 6.36 -18.12
C GLY A 167 -15.85 7.14 -18.25
N LYS A 168 -15.99 7.88 -19.34
CA LYS A 168 -17.28 8.22 -19.91
C LYS A 168 -17.61 7.04 -20.81
N GLU A 169 -18.31 6.05 -20.26
CA GLU A 169 -19.07 5.14 -21.12
C GLU A 169 -19.91 6.04 -22.03
N SER A 170 -19.78 5.88 -23.35
CA SER A 170 -20.55 6.66 -24.29
C SER A 170 -22.04 6.39 -24.07
N GLU A 171 -22.89 7.42 -24.24
CA GLU A 171 -24.34 7.26 -24.10
C GLU A 171 -24.87 6.15 -25.02
N GLU A 172 -24.21 5.90 -26.15
CA GLU A 172 -24.51 4.76 -27.04
C GLU A 172 -24.25 3.39 -26.40
N GLU A 173 -23.19 3.22 -25.61
CA GLU A 173 -22.87 1.95 -24.95
C GLU A 173 -23.87 1.66 -23.81
N ILE A 174 -24.27 2.71 -23.08
CA ILE A 174 -25.31 2.63 -22.04
C ILE A 174 -26.67 2.31 -22.68
N GLU A 175 -27.05 2.95 -23.78
CA GLU A 175 -28.30 2.69 -24.50
C GLU A 175 -28.34 1.25 -25.03
N LYS A 176 -27.21 0.76 -25.56
CA LYS A 176 -27.08 -0.61 -26.06
C LYS A 176 -27.18 -1.64 -24.94
N GLN A 177 -26.57 -1.39 -23.78
CA GLN A 177 -26.72 -2.26 -22.61
C GLN A 177 -28.15 -2.24 -22.05
N ARG A 178 -28.80 -1.07 -21.97
CA ARG A 178 -30.20 -0.95 -21.53
C ARG A 178 -31.15 -1.67 -22.48
N SER A 179 -30.92 -1.56 -23.79
CA SER A 179 -31.65 -2.29 -24.82
C SER A 179 -31.50 -3.80 -24.65
N LEU A 180 -30.26 -4.29 -24.51
CA LEU A 180 -29.97 -5.72 -24.30
C LEU A 180 -30.63 -6.27 -23.03
N VAL A 181 -30.59 -5.54 -21.93
CA VAL A 181 -31.25 -5.94 -20.68
C VAL A 181 -32.77 -5.95 -20.87
N ALA A 182 -33.35 -4.95 -21.53
CA ALA A 182 -34.79 -4.89 -21.81
C ALA A 182 -35.26 -6.07 -22.68
N THR A 183 -34.52 -6.42 -23.74
CA THR A 183 -34.82 -7.58 -24.58
C THR A 183 -34.73 -8.90 -23.80
N LYS A 184 -33.73 -9.04 -22.93
CA LYS A 184 -33.55 -10.25 -22.11
C LYS A 184 -34.65 -10.41 -21.05
N VAL A 185 -35.07 -9.31 -20.43
CA VAL A 185 -36.20 -9.29 -19.49
C VAL A 185 -37.52 -9.58 -20.20
N TRP A 186 -37.73 -9.06 -21.41
CA TRP A 186 -38.93 -9.34 -22.20
C TRP A 186 -39.01 -10.83 -22.61
N LEU A 187 -37.90 -11.42 -23.08
CA LEU A 187 -37.82 -12.85 -23.40
C LEU A 187 -38.11 -13.73 -22.18
N LEU A 188 -37.55 -13.40 -21.01
CA LEU A 188 -37.78 -14.16 -19.78
C LEU A 188 -39.24 -14.09 -19.32
N LYS A 189 -39.90 -12.93 -19.45
CA LYS A 189 -41.31 -12.78 -19.08
C LYS A 189 -42.25 -13.52 -20.03
N ASN A 190 -41.89 -13.67 -21.31
CA ASN A 190 -42.71 -14.40 -22.29
C ASN A 190 -42.46 -15.91 -22.31
N VAL A 191 -41.33 -16.39 -21.81
CA VAL A 191 -41.05 -17.84 -21.67
C VAL A 191 -41.69 -18.41 -20.39
N LEU A 192 -42.00 -17.58 -19.39
CA LEU A 192 -42.61 -18.01 -18.12
C LEU A 192 -44.15 -18.04 -18.12
N PHE A 193 -44.81 -17.69 -19.22
CA PHE A 193 -46.28 -17.70 -19.36
C PHE A 193 -46.76 -18.35 -20.68
N SER A 194 -46.16 -19.47 -21.08
CA SER A 194 -46.71 -20.41 -22.06
C SER A 194 -46.61 -21.84 -21.56
#